data_AF-A0A3C0ARF4-F1
#
_entry.id   AF-A0A3C0ARF4-F1
#
_cell.length_a   1.000
_cell.length_b   1.000
_cell.length_c   1.000
_cell.angle_alpha   90.00
_cell.angle_beta   90.00
_cell.angle_gamma   90.00
#
_symmetry.space_group_name_H-M   'P 1'
#
loop_
_entity.id
_entity.type
_entity.pdbx_description
1 polymer ?
#
loop_
_entity_poly.entity_id
_entity_poly.type
_entity_poly.pdbx_seq_one_letter_code
_entity_poly.pdbx_strand_id
1 'polypeptide(L)' 'MPGLSPQPVRHAVCMYTRTPDGHFIVDRHPVNQRVVYGAGFSGHGFKFASVIGEILADLAVTGATSLPIEFLSAQRFSN' A
#
# COMPACT_ATOMS: atom_id res chain seq x y z
N MET A 1 27.38 -5.57 -14.78
CA MET A 1 28.37 -5.75 -13.69
C MET A 1 29.37 -6.81 -14.11
N PRO A 2 30.67 -6.51 -14.21
CA PRO A 2 31.71 -7.52 -14.49
C PRO A 2 31.66 -8.67 -13.46
N GLY A 3 31.84 -9.91 -13.91
CA GLY A 3 31.80 -11.10 -13.04
C GLY A 3 30.40 -11.66 -12.73
N LEU A 4 29.33 -11.07 -13.27
CA LEU A 4 27.98 -11.64 -13.15
C LEU A 4 27.83 -12.86 -14.07
N SER A 5 27.49 -14.03 -13.51
CA SER A 5 27.16 -15.22 -14.29
C SER A 5 25.93 -14.98 -15.16
N PRO A 6 25.95 -15.38 -16.46
CA PRO A 6 24.79 -15.23 -17.32
C PRO A 6 23.67 -16.23 -17.00
N GLN A 7 23.94 -17.28 -16.22
CA GLN A 7 22.93 -18.29 -15.88
C GLN A 7 22.15 -17.90 -14.62
N PRO A 8 20.82 -17.72 -14.70
CA PRO A 8 19.98 -17.51 -13.53
C PRO A 8 19.94 -18.76 -12.64
N VAL A 9 20.27 -18.61 -11.36
CA VAL A 9 20.10 -19.70 -10.37
C VAL A 9 18.62 -19.96 -10.06
N ARG A 10 17.82 -18.89 -10.10
CA ARG A 10 16.37 -18.93 -9.87
C ARG A 10 15.71 -17.72 -10.52
N HIS A 11 14.45 -17.89 -10.91
CA HIS A 11 13.56 -16.78 -11.27
C HIS A 11 12.22 -16.94 -10.53
N ALA A 12 11.52 -15.83 -10.35
CA ALA A 12 10.18 -15.79 -9.80
C ALA A 12 9.39 -14.68 -10.49
N VAL A 13 8.09 -14.90 -10.66
CA VAL A 13 7.14 -13.90 -11.15
C VAL A 13 6.32 -13.41 -9.97
N CYS A 14 6.09 -12.10 -9.92
CA CYS A 14 5.30 -11.44 -8.88
C CYS A 14 4.31 -10.49 -9.54
N MET A 15 3.43 -9.87 -8.74
CA MET A 15 2.41 -8.95 -9.21
C MET A 15 2.54 -7.59 -8.53
N TYR A 16 2.33 -6.53 -9.32
CA TYR A 16 2.10 -5.19 -8.79
C TYR A 16 0.64 -4.81 -9.04
N THR A 17 -0.01 -4.31 -8.00
CA THR A 17 -1.30 -3.61 -8.12
C THR A 17 -1.01 -2.11 -8.06
N ARG A 18 -1.23 -1.40 -9.16
CA ARG A 18 -0.79 -0.01 -9.33
C ARG A 18 -1.98 0.94 -9.35
N THR A 19 -1.85 2.05 -8.64
CA THR A 19 -2.68 3.24 -8.80
C THR A 19 -2.13 4.13 -9.93
N PRO A 20 -2.93 5.05 -10.50
CA PRO A 20 -2.47 5.96 -11.56
C PRO A 20 -1.29 6.85 -11.15
N ASP A 21 -1.23 7.27 -9.89
CA ASP A 21 -0.21 8.17 -9.34
C ASP A 21 0.97 7.44 -8.67
N GLY A 22 0.90 6.12 -8.55
CA GLY A 22 1.93 5.31 -7.88
C GLY A 22 1.91 5.41 -6.34
N HIS A 23 0.98 6.16 -5.75
CA HIS A 23 0.77 6.24 -4.30
C HIS A 23 -0.17 5.12 -3.82
N PHE A 24 -0.04 4.73 -2.56
CA PHE A 24 -0.92 3.70 -1.98
C PHE A 24 -2.34 4.21 -1.83
N ILE A 25 -3.26 3.31 -1.50
CA ILE A 25 -4.56 3.69 -0.96
C ILE A 25 -4.62 3.15 0.46
N VAL A 26 -4.91 4.02 1.41
CA VAL A 26 -5.20 3.65 2.80
C VAL A 26 -6.43 4.44 3.22
N ASP A 27 -7.54 3.76 3.43
CA ASP A 27 -8.82 4.42 3.66
C ASP A 27 -9.84 3.52 4.37
N ARG A 28 -11.01 4.07 4.64
CA ARG A 28 -12.22 3.37 5.09
C ARG A 28 -13.19 3.20 3.94
N HIS A 29 -13.99 2.15 3.99
CA HIS A 29 -15.05 1.96 3.01
C HIS A 29 -16.11 3.08 3.18
N PRO A 30 -16.49 3.80 2.11
CA PRO A 30 -17.32 5.00 2.21
C PRO A 30 -18.72 4.73 2.80
N VAL A 31 -19.24 3.51 2.60
CA VAL A 31 -20.55 3.08 3.11
C VAL A 31 -20.44 2.33 4.45
N ASN A 32 -19.31 1.67 4.71
CA ASN A 32 -19.15 0.79 5.88
C ASN A 32 -17.92 1.20 6.70
N GLN A 33 -18.17 2.02 7.71
CA GLN A 33 -17.14 2.57 8.60
C GLN A 33 -16.35 1.50 9.39
N ARG A 34 -16.82 0.25 9.43
CA ARG A 34 -16.11 -0.88 10.08
C ARG A 34 -15.08 -1.54 9.17
N VAL A 35 -15.01 -1.16 7.89
CA VAL A 35 -14.06 -1.72 6.93
C VAL A 35 -12.96 -0.69 6.66
N VAL A 36 -11.74 -1.07 7.01
CA VAL A 36 -10.50 -0.33 6.70
C VAL A 36 -9.71 -1.16 5.70
N TYR A 37 -9.07 -0.51 4.72
CA TYR A 37 -8.30 -1.21 3.71
C TYR A 37 -7.03 -0.46 3.31
N GLY A 38 -6.02 -1.25 2.94
CA GLY A 38 -4.79 -0.81 2.28
C GLY A 38 -4.66 -1.51 0.93
N ALA A 39 -4.46 -0.77 -0.16
CA ALA A 39 -4.41 -1.30 -1.52
C ALA A 39 -3.48 -0.50 -2.44
N GLY A 40 -3.26 -0.99 -3.67
CA GLY A 40 -2.60 -0.19 -4.71
C GLY A 40 -1.12 0.13 -4.43
N PHE A 41 -0.40 -0.80 -3.77
CA PHE A 41 0.96 -0.59 -3.28
C PHE A 41 2.05 -0.40 -4.35
N SER A 42 1.68 -0.42 -5.63
CA SER A 42 2.46 0.08 -6.76
C SER A 42 3.89 -0.48 -6.86
N GLY A 43 4.11 -1.68 -6.35
CA GLY A 43 5.40 -2.37 -6.39
C GLY A 43 6.44 -1.91 -5.38
N HIS A 44 6.08 -1.01 -4.46
CA HIS A 44 7.02 -0.48 -3.46
C HIS A 44 6.47 -0.47 -2.02
N GLY A 45 5.33 -1.11 -1.77
CA GLY A 45 4.70 -1.16 -0.45
C GLY A 45 5.42 -1.99 0.61
N PHE A 46 6.23 -2.99 0.24
CA PHE A 46 6.79 -3.92 1.22
C PHE A 46 7.65 -3.24 2.29
N LYS A 47 8.47 -2.26 1.90
CA LYS A 47 9.29 -1.46 2.85
C LYS A 47 8.47 -0.63 3.84
N PHE A 48 7.18 -0.42 3.57
CA PHE A 48 6.25 0.30 4.44
C PHE A 48 5.27 -0.64 5.15
N ALA A 49 5.39 -1.96 5.00
CA ALA A 49 4.41 -2.90 5.53
C ALA A 49 4.22 -2.77 7.05
N SER A 50 5.27 -2.47 7.81
CA SER A 50 5.19 -2.22 9.25
C SER A 50 4.34 -1.00 9.58
N VAL A 51 4.67 0.17 9.04
CA VAL A 51 3.93 1.42 9.31
C VAL A 51 2.51 1.38 8.75
N ILE A 52 2.29 0.75 7.60
CA ILE A 52 0.95 0.53 7.06
C ILE A 52 0.13 -0.38 7.97
N GLY A 53 0.75 -1.41 8.56
CA GLY A 53 0.09 -2.28 9.54
C GLY A 53 -0.37 -1.50 10.79
N GLU A 54 0.48 -0.63 11.32
CA GLU A 54 0.15 0.28 12.44
C GLU A 54 -1.03 1.19 12.07
N ILE A 55 -0.95 1.88 10.94
CA ILE A 55 -2.02 2.76 10.44
C ILE A 55 -3.35 2.01 10.32
N LEU A 56 -3.34 0.82 9.71
CA LEU A 56 -4.56 0.04 9.51
C LEU A 56 -5.14 -0.45 10.85
N ALA A 57 -4.29 -0.82 11.81
CA ALA A 57 -4.71 -1.21 13.15
C ALA A 57 -5.32 -0.03 13.92
N ASP A 58 -4.67 1.13 13.90
CA ASP A 58 -5.15 2.39 14.48
C ASP A 58 -6.53 2.76 13.94
N LEU A 59 -6.69 2.75 12.62
CA LEU A 59 -7.97 3.01 11.98
C LEU A 59 -9.02 1.97 12.39
N ALA A 60 -8.68 0.68 12.40
CA ALA A 60 -9.65 -0.38 12.73
C ALA A 60 -10.12 -0.33 14.19
N VAL A 61 -9.24 0.01 15.13
CA VAL A 61 -9.51 -0.07 16.57
C VAL A 61 -10.00 1.26 17.14
N THR A 62 -9.38 2.37 16.75
CA THR A 62 -9.58 3.68 17.41
C THR A 62 -10.37 4.67 16.58
N GLY A 63 -10.42 4.51 15.26
CA GLY A 63 -11.09 5.47 14.38
C GLY A 63 -10.16 6.45 13.66
N ALA A 64 -8.89 6.56 14.06
CA ALA A 64 -7.94 7.51 13.49
C ALA A 64 -6.50 7.02 13.69
N THR A 65 -5.54 7.59 12.95
CA THR A 65 -4.10 7.47 13.22
C THR A 65 -3.50 8.87 13.28
N SER A 66 -2.38 9.04 13.99
CA SER A 66 -1.65 10.32 14.01
C SER A 66 -0.73 10.51 12.80
N LEU A 67 -0.56 9.49 11.96
CA LEU A 67 0.29 9.55 10.79
C LEU A 67 -0.43 10.28 9.63
N PRO A 68 0.28 11.10 8.83
CA PRO A 68 -0.33 11.92 7.79
C PRO A 68 -0.68 11.06 6.57
N ILE A 69 -1.87 10.47 6.54
CA ILE A 69 -2.30 9.52 5.51
C ILE A 69 -3.33 10.09 4.53
N GLU A 70 -3.66 11.38 4.64
CA GLU A 70 -4.73 12.02 3.87
C GLU A 70 -4.45 11.97 2.37
N PHE A 71 -3.17 12.12 1.98
CA PHE A 71 -2.73 12.00 0.59
C PHE A 71 -2.89 10.59 0.01
N LEU A 72 -3.13 9.58 0.86
CA LEU A 72 -3.38 8.19 0.48
C LEU A 72 -4.88 7.86 0.40
N SER A 73 -5.79 8.80 0.67
CA SER A 73 -7.23 8.54 0.57
C SER A 73 -7.62 8.14 -0.86
N ALA A 74 -8.59 7.23 -0.99
CA ALA A 74 -9.18 6.86 -2.26
C ALA A 74 -9.94 8.03 -2.91
N GLN A 75 -10.43 8.99 -2.11
CA GLN A 75 -11.17 10.15 -2.61
C GLN A 75 -10.33 11.07 -3.50
N ARG A 76 -9.01 10.97 -3.48
CA ARG A 76 -8.14 11.75 -4.40
C ARG A 76 -8.37 11.42 -5.88
N PHE A 77 -9.08 10.33 -6.18
CA PHE A 77 -9.49 9.95 -7.53
C PHE A 77 -10.97 10.20 -7.83
N SER A 78 -11.73 10.72 -6.85
CA SER A 78 -13.12 11.10 -7.00
C SER A 78 -13.18 12.56 -7.44
N ASN A 79 -13.22 12.78 -8.76
CA ASN A 79 -13.57 14.08 -9.33
C ASN A 79 -15.07 14.36 -9.18
#